data_AF-A0A1C7F7L6-F1
#
_entry.id   AF-A0A1C7F7L6-F1
#
_cell.length_a   1.000
_cell.length_b   1.000
_cell.length_c   1.000
_cell.angle_alpha   90.00
_cell.angle_beta   90.00
_cell.angle_gamma   90.00
#
_symmetry.space_group_name_H-M   'P 1'
#
loop_
_entity.id
_entity.type
_entity.pdbx_description
1 polymer ?
#
loop_
_entity_poly.entity_id
_entity_poly.type
_entity_poly.pdbx_seq_one_letter_code
_entity_poly.pdbx_strand_id
1 'polypeptide(L)'
;MIQRGKYQSLTMINWNGFFARTFDIDGLVTTLSGGNGAGKSTTMAAFITALIPDQTLLHFRNTTEAGSSQASRDKGLYGKLQPGACYAALDVVNSRNQRLLFAVKLQQVAGRDKKVDIKPFVIQGLPSHVKPTDLLIESVSETQARVRQINEVKESVAQYEGVQFKAFPSIVDYHAQMFEYGVIPKKTA
;
A
#
# COMPACT_ATOMS: atom_id res chain seq x y z
N MET A 1 28.39 2.73 -13.75
CA MET A 1 27.35 1.71 -13.53
C MET A 1 26.06 2.44 -13.15
N ILE A 2 24.93 2.19 -13.84
CA ILE A 2 23.67 2.89 -13.56
C ILE A 2 22.98 2.21 -12.37
N GLN A 3 22.66 2.95 -11.32
CA GLN A 3 21.89 2.43 -10.20
C GLN A 3 20.41 2.30 -10.61
N ARG A 4 19.85 1.09 -10.49
CA ARG A 4 18.43 0.84 -10.76
C ARG A 4 17.62 1.05 -9.49
N GLY A 5 16.43 1.63 -9.63
CA GLY A 5 15.48 1.73 -8.54
C GLY A 5 15.03 0.35 -8.05
N LYS A 6 14.69 0.25 -6.77
CA LYS A 6 14.27 -0.99 -6.09
C LYS A 6 13.13 -0.71 -5.12
N TYR A 7 12.14 -1.60 -5.12
CA TYR A 7 11.21 -1.73 -4.00
C TYR A 7 11.99 -2.29 -2.82
N GLN A 8 11.95 -1.59 -1.69
CA GLN A 8 12.63 -1.95 -0.45
C GLN A 8 11.74 -2.78 0.45
N SER A 9 10.46 -2.41 0.55
CA SER A 9 9.51 -3.14 1.38
C SER A 9 8.06 -2.85 1.00
N LEU A 10 7.18 -3.75 1.48
CA LEU A 10 5.73 -3.55 1.54
C LEU A 10 5.31 -3.48 3.01
N THR A 11 4.69 -2.38 3.42
CA THR A 11 4.04 -2.26 4.74
C THR A 11 2.52 -2.37 4.60
N MET A 12 1.93 -3.25 5.41
CA MET A 12 0.51 -3.53 5.49
C MET A 12 0.00 -3.17 6.88
N ILE A 13 -1.03 -2.33 6.95
CA ILE A 13 -1.67 -1.92 8.21
C ILE A 13 -3.15 -2.28 8.17
N ASN A 14 -3.60 -2.97 9.21
CA ASN A 14 -4.99 -3.35 9.47
C ASN A 14 -5.63 -4.20 8.36
N TRP A 15 -4.82 -5.03 7.70
CA TRP A 15 -5.33 -6.08 6.81
C TRP A 15 -5.80 -7.28 7.62
N ASN A 16 -6.68 -8.09 7.07
CA ASN A 16 -7.13 -9.30 7.72
C ASN A 16 -5.94 -10.25 7.97
N GLY A 17 -5.67 -10.56 9.24
CA GLY A 17 -4.49 -11.30 9.69
C GLY A 17 -3.20 -10.47 9.87
N PHE A 18 -3.22 -9.17 9.57
CA PHE A 18 -2.05 -8.29 9.69
C PHE A 18 -2.44 -6.91 10.25
N PHE A 19 -2.33 -6.73 11.57
CA PHE A 19 -2.53 -5.42 12.18
C PHE A 19 -1.45 -4.41 11.74
N ALA A 20 -0.18 -4.82 11.81
CA ALA A 20 0.96 -4.02 11.36
C ALA A 20 2.09 -4.94 10.94
N ARG A 21 2.40 -4.99 9.64
CA ARG A 21 3.47 -5.86 9.13
C ARG A 21 4.20 -5.21 7.98
N THR A 22 5.53 -5.21 8.07
CA THR A 22 6.42 -4.88 6.96
C THR A 22 7.06 -6.15 6.43
N PHE A 23 7.11 -6.28 5.12
CA PHE A 23 7.81 -7.32 4.38
C PHE A 23 8.92 -6.65 3.59
N ASP A 24 10.17 -6.91 3.95
CA ASP A 24 11.31 -6.48 3.16
C ASP A 24 11.33 -7.23 1.82
N ILE A 25 11.74 -6.54 0.77
CA ILE A 25 11.80 -7.06 -0.59
C ILE A 25 13.26 -7.20 -0.97
N ASP A 26 13.66 -8.44 -1.22
CA ASP A 26 15.00 -8.77 -1.68
C ASP A 26 15.29 -8.18 -3.07
N GLY A 27 16.56 -7.88 -3.33
CA GLY A 27 17.00 -7.29 -4.59
C GLY A 27 16.78 -8.19 -5.82
N LEU A 28 16.56 -9.49 -5.62
CA LEU A 28 16.35 -10.50 -6.65
C LEU A 28 15.01 -11.21 -6.49
N VAL A 29 14.82 -11.98 -5.42
CA VAL A 29 13.65 -12.86 -5.25
C VAL A 29 13.18 -12.86 -3.80
N THR A 30 11.90 -12.53 -3.60
CA THR A 30 11.22 -12.66 -2.31
C THR A 30 10.16 -13.75 -2.40
N THR A 31 10.24 -14.76 -1.52
CA THR A 31 9.27 -15.86 -1.45
C THR A 31 8.34 -15.69 -0.26
N LEU A 32 7.03 -15.77 -0.49
CA LEU A 32 6.03 -15.90 0.58
C LEU A 32 5.75 -17.38 0.83
N SER A 33 6.22 -17.92 1.95
CA SER A 33 5.99 -19.31 2.36
C SER A 33 4.97 -19.40 3.50
N GLY A 34 4.21 -20.50 3.54
CA GLY A 34 3.25 -20.79 4.61
C GLY A 34 2.07 -21.63 4.12
N GLY A 35 1.25 -22.13 5.04
CA GLY A 35 0.08 -22.95 4.74
C GLY A 35 -1.06 -22.19 4.02
N ASN A 36 -2.14 -22.91 3.71
CA ASN A 36 -3.36 -22.29 3.18
C ASN A 36 -3.95 -21.32 4.21
N GLY A 37 -4.44 -20.16 3.75
CA GLY A 37 -4.97 -19.11 4.63
C GLY A 37 -3.93 -18.27 5.36
N ALA A 38 -2.63 -18.55 5.24
CA ALA A 38 -1.56 -17.81 5.93
C ALA A 38 -1.37 -16.33 5.47
N GLY A 39 -2.23 -15.83 4.59
CA GLY A 39 -2.19 -14.42 4.14
C GLY A 39 -1.29 -14.12 2.94
N LYS A 40 -0.61 -15.11 2.34
CA LYS A 40 0.27 -14.91 1.17
C LYS A 40 -0.38 -14.13 0.01
N SER A 41 -1.56 -14.58 -0.43
CA SER A 41 -2.31 -13.90 -1.50
C SER A 41 -2.85 -12.54 -1.05
N THR A 42 -3.07 -12.33 0.24
CA THR A 42 -3.45 -11.03 0.81
C THR A 42 -2.28 -10.06 0.78
N THR A 43 -1.05 -10.52 1.05
CA THR A 43 0.17 -9.72 0.88
C THR A 43 0.35 -9.29 -0.57
N MET A 44 0.17 -10.20 -1.53
CA MET A 44 0.20 -9.85 -2.95
C MET A 44 -0.94 -8.88 -3.34
N ALA A 45 -2.13 -9.07 -2.78
CA ALA A 45 -3.24 -8.14 -3.01
C ALA A 45 -2.92 -6.73 -2.51
N ALA A 46 -2.31 -6.60 -1.34
CA ALA A 46 -1.86 -5.31 -0.81
C ALA A 46 -0.82 -4.64 -1.71
N PHE A 47 0.16 -5.39 -2.19
CA PHE A 47 1.16 -4.91 -3.14
C PHE A 47 0.51 -4.36 -4.42
N ILE A 48 -0.37 -5.15 -5.05
CA ILE A 48 -1.06 -4.78 -6.29
C ILE A 48 -1.99 -3.58 -6.04
N THR A 49 -2.67 -3.52 -4.90
CA THR A 49 -3.57 -2.41 -4.55
C THR A 49 -2.82 -1.09 -4.38
N ALA A 50 -1.62 -1.11 -3.79
CA ALA A 50 -0.77 0.06 -3.68
C ALA A 50 -0.20 0.50 -5.05
N LEU A 51 0.05 -0.45 -5.95
CA LEU A 51 0.53 -0.19 -7.30
C LEU A 51 -0.58 0.33 -8.23
N ILE A 52 -1.79 -0.20 -8.12
CA ILE A 52 -2.94 0.10 -8.99
C ILE A 52 -4.18 0.34 -8.10
N PRO A 53 -4.34 1.54 -7.51
CA PRO A 53 -5.46 1.86 -6.62
C PRO A 53 -6.79 2.09 -7.37
N ASP A 54 -7.12 1.24 -8.34
CA ASP A 54 -8.33 1.32 -9.15
C ASP A 54 -9.25 0.12 -8.90
N GLN A 55 -10.38 0.37 -8.24
CA GLN A 55 -11.36 -0.67 -7.97
C GLN A 55 -12.00 -1.25 -9.22
N THR A 56 -12.02 -0.55 -10.34
CA THR A 56 -12.56 -1.09 -11.59
C THR A 56 -11.70 -2.24 -12.11
N LEU A 57 -10.40 -2.20 -11.85
CA LEU A 57 -9.39 -3.17 -12.29
C LEU A 57 -9.03 -4.22 -11.22
N LEU A 58 -9.12 -3.88 -9.94
CA LEU A 58 -8.78 -4.80 -8.85
C LEU A 58 -9.84 -5.89 -8.72
N HIS A 59 -9.49 -7.12 -9.12
CA HIS A 59 -10.32 -8.33 -8.96
C HIS A 59 -9.46 -9.49 -8.45
N PHE A 60 -9.57 -9.78 -7.16
CA PHE A 60 -8.80 -10.84 -6.49
C PHE A 60 -9.61 -12.13 -6.44
N ARG A 61 -9.58 -12.88 -7.54
CA ARG A 61 -10.26 -14.20 -7.63
C ARG A 61 -9.46 -15.30 -6.96
N ASN A 62 -10.16 -16.36 -6.59
CA ASN A 62 -9.51 -17.59 -6.17
C ASN A 62 -8.72 -18.19 -7.33
N THR A 63 -7.61 -18.86 -7.02
CA THR A 63 -6.75 -19.50 -8.02
C THR A 63 -7.48 -20.58 -8.82
N THR A 64 -8.48 -21.22 -8.22
CA THR A 64 -9.35 -22.23 -8.85
C THR A 64 -10.30 -21.65 -9.90
N GLU A 65 -10.46 -20.32 -9.95
CA GLU A 65 -11.36 -19.62 -10.87
C GLU A 65 -10.60 -18.88 -11.98
N ALA A 66 -9.32 -19.22 -12.18
CA ALA A 66 -8.50 -18.64 -13.25
C ALA A 66 -9.17 -18.87 -14.62
N GLY A 67 -9.42 -17.79 -15.37
CA GLY A 67 -10.03 -17.84 -16.70
C GLY A 67 -11.56 -17.82 -16.74
N SER A 68 -12.25 -17.73 -15.60
CA SER A 68 -13.71 -17.58 -15.60
C SER A 68 -14.15 -16.24 -16.23
N SER A 69 -15.15 -16.23 -17.11
CA SER A 69 -15.73 -14.98 -17.64
C SER A 69 -16.82 -14.41 -16.72
N GLN A 70 -17.17 -15.13 -15.64
CA GLN A 70 -18.14 -14.66 -14.66
C GLN A 70 -17.56 -13.45 -13.91
N ALA A 71 -18.21 -12.30 -14.08
CA ALA A 71 -18.00 -11.15 -13.23
C ALA A 71 -18.56 -11.47 -11.83
N SER A 72 -17.71 -11.99 -10.94
CA SER A 72 -18.04 -12.04 -9.51
C SER A 72 -18.37 -10.61 -9.04
N ARG A 73 -19.50 -10.44 -8.36
CA ARG A 73 -19.86 -9.16 -7.71
C ARG A 73 -18.85 -8.80 -6.61
N ASP A 74 -18.27 -9.81 -5.97
CA ASP A 74 -17.22 -9.62 -4.97
C ASP A 74 -15.85 -9.56 -5.66
N LYS A 75 -15.23 -8.38 -5.61
CA LYS A 75 -13.89 -8.13 -6.14
C LYS A 75 -12.78 -8.67 -5.22
N GLY A 76 -13.13 -9.20 -4.05
CA GLY A 76 -12.22 -9.89 -3.13
C GLY A 76 -11.33 -8.98 -2.28
N LEU A 77 -11.37 -7.66 -2.45
CA LEU A 77 -10.58 -6.72 -1.64
C LEU A 77 -11.22 -6.45 -0.27
N TYR A 78 -12.56 -6.30 -0.21
CA TYR A 78 -13.26 -5.91 1.02
C TYR A 78 -12.97 -6.86 2.19
N GLY A 79 -13.11 -8.17 1.98
CA GLY A 79 -12.87 -9.19 3.01
C GLY A 79 -11.40 -9.40 3.40
N LYS A 80 -10.47 -8.74 2.70
CA LYS A 80 -9.04 -8.74 3.03
C LYS A 80 -8.66 -7.62 3.99
N LEU A 81 -9.58 -6.70 4.30
CA LEU A 81 -9.37 -5.57 5.20
C LEU A 81 -10.11 -5.79 6.52
N GLN A 82 -9.60 -5.20 7.60
CA GLN A 82 -10.36 -5.06 8.84
C GLN A 82 -11.22 -3.78 8.80
N PRO A 83 -12.20 -3.64 9.71
CA PRO A 83 -12.92 -2.39 9.90
C PRO A 83 -11.99 -1.22 10.26
N GLY A 84 -12.32 -0.02 9.78
CA GLY A 84 -11.54 1.20 10.01
C GLY A 84 -10.54 1.52 8.91
N ALA A 85 -9.56 2.37 9.23
CA ALA A 85 -8.51 2.72 8.30
C ALA A 85 -7.52 1.56 8.13
N CYS A 86 -7.14 1.30 6.89
CA CYS A 86 -6.13 0.32 6.50
C CYS A 86 -5.14 0.98 5.56
N TYR A 87 -3.91 0.45 5.46
CA TYR A 87 -2.91 0.96 4.54
C TYR A 87 -2.15 -0.16 3.84
N ALA A 88 -1.77 0.08 2.59
CA ALA A 88 -0.67 -0.60 1.93
C ALA A 88 0.32 0.45 1.43
N ALA A 89 1.60 0.28 1.73
CA ALA A 89 2.64 1.23 1.40
C ALA A 89 3.86 0.51 0.80
N LEU A 90 4.33 0.99 -0.34
CA LEU A 90 5.51 0.54 -1.05
C LEU A 90 6.65 1.53 -0.77
N ASP A 91 7.66 1.07 -0.05
CA ASP A 91 8.89 1.83 0.16
C ASP A 91 9.82 1.57 -1.02
N VAL A 92 10.26 2.63 -1.69
CA VAL A 92 11.03 2.56 -2.94
C VAL A 92 12.23 3.49 -2.83
N VAL A 93 13.39 2.99 -3.26
CA VAL A 93 14.55 3.85 -3.53
C VAL A 93 14.74 3.88 -5.04
N ASN A 94 14.61 5.07 -5.65
CA ASN A 94 14.73 5.20 -7.10
C ASN A 94 16.20 5.27 -7.55
N SER A 95 16.43 5.39 -8.87
CA SER A 95 17.78 5.51 -9.45
C SER A 95 18.54 6.77 -9.07
N ARG A 96 17.86 7.77 -8.47
CA ARG A 96 18.44 9.01 -7.94
C ARG A 96 18.72 8.92 -6.43
N ASN A 97 18.66 7.71 -5.85
CA ASN A 97 18.80 7.45 -4.43
C ASN A 97 17.78 8.22 -3.55
N GLN A 98 16.60 8.51 -4.10
CA GLN A 98 15.52 9.16 -3.37
C GLN A 98 14.61 8.07 -2.78
N ARG A 99 14.35 8.16 -1.48
CA ARG A 99 13.36 7.32 -0.79
C ARG A 99 11.96 7.89 -0.98
N LEU A 100 11.06 7.04 -1.46
CA LEU A 100 9.69 7.37 -1.82
C LEU A 100 8.76 6.30 -1.24
N LEU A 101 7.79 6.72 -0.45
CA LEU A 101 6.79 5.83 0.13
C LEU A 101 5.45 6.06 -0.59
N PHE A 102 5.15 5.22 -1.57
CA PHE A 102 3.91 5.24 -2.32
C PHE A 102 2.86 4.41 -1.58
N ALA A 103 1.78 5.03 -1.13
CA ALA A 103 0.83 4.40 -0.22
C ALA A 103 -0.62 4.67 -0.59
N VAL A 104 -1.50 3.79 -0.14
CA VAL A 104 -2.94 3.88 -0.31
C VAL A 104 -3.61 3.73 1.05
N LYS A 105 -4.48 4.68 1.41
CA LYS A 105 -5.44 4.48 2.49
C LYS A 105 -6.61 3.70 1.94
N LEU A 106 -6.99 2.65 2.64
CA LEU A 106 -8.11 1.77 2.33
C LEU A 106 -9.12 1.83 3.48
N GLN A 107 -10.41 1.86 3.17
CA GLN A 107 -11.45 1.82 4.21
C GLN A 107 -12.71 1.14 3.69
N GLN A 108 -13.22 0.17 4.44
CA GLN A 108 -14.52 -0.45 4.12
C GLN A 108 -15.64 0.60 4.22
N VAL A 109 -16.52 0.64 3.22
CA VAL A 109 -17.68 1.54 3.22
C VAL A 109 -18.91 0.75 3.69
N ALA A 110 -19.32 1.00 4.94
CA ALA A 110 -20.48 0.34 5.54
C ALA A 110 -21.75 0.54 4.69
N GLY A 111 -22.54 -0.52 4.53
CA GLY A 111 -23.83 -0.47 3.84
C GLY A 111 -23.78 -0.28 2.33
N ARG A 112 -22.60 -0.31 1.69
CA ARG A 112 -22.46 -0.16 0.22
C ARG A 112 -21.80 -1.37 -0.42
N ASP A 113 -22.54 -2.46 -0.58
CA ASP A 113 -22.16 -3.66 -1.36
C ASP A 113 -20.66 -3.97 -1.45
N LYS A 114 -20.04 -4.24 -0.28
CA LYS A 114 -18.60 -4.57 -0.17
C LYS A 114 -17.66 -3.55 -0.86
N LYS A 115 -18.06 -2.29 -0.92
CA LYS A 115 -17.26 -1.18 -1.45
C LYS A 115 -16.13 -0.83 -0.49
N VAL A 116 -14.97 -0.53 -1.05
CA VAL A 116 -13.83 0.04 -0.33
C VAL A 116 -13.69 1.51 -0.77
N ASP A 117 -13.11 2.38 0.05
CA ASP A 117 -12.62 3.70 -0.36
C ASP A 117 -11.10 3.58 -0.50
N ILE A 118 -10.51 4.09 -1.59
CA ILE A 118 -9.06 4.06 -1.84
C ILE A 118 -8.57 5.48 -2.07
N LYS A 119 -7.64 5.93 -1.23
CA LYS A 119 -7.03 7.26 -1.33
C LYS A 119 -5.52 7.14 -1.46
N PRO A 120 -4.97 7.30 -2.68
CA PRO A 120 -3.53 7.25 -2.90
C PRO A 120 -2.82 8.52 -2.40
N PHE A 121 -1.60 8.34 -1.91
CA PHE A 121 -0.69 9.41 -1.51
C PHE A 121 0.77 8.96 -1.62
N VAL A 122 1.69 9.91 -1.56
CA VAL A 122 3.13 9.66 -1.52
C VAL A 122 3.76 10.47 -0.40
N ILE A 123 4.75 9.88 0.26
CA ILE A 123 5.66 10.57 1.18
C ILE A 123 7.06 10.54 0.58
N GLN A 124 7.74 11.68 0.52
CA GLN A 124 9.02 11.84 -0.15
C GLN A 124 10.06 12.37 0.83
N GLY A 125 11.29 11.83 0.76
CA GLY A 125 12.40 12.32 1.56
C GLY A 125 12.43 11.82 3.01
N LEU A 126 11.62 10.80 3.35
CA LEU A 126 11.57 10.26 4.69
C LEU A 126 12.95 9.75 5.16
N PRO A 127 13.46 10.16 6.35
CA PRO A 127 14.76 9.70 6.84
C PRO A 127 14.82 8.18 6.95
N SER A 128 15.96 7.57 6.59
CA SER A 128 16.12 6.10 6.48
C SER A 128 15.77 5.32 7.75
N HIS A 129 15.96 5.92 8.93
CA HIS A 129 15.67 5.30 10.23
C HIS A 129 14.17 5.27 10.57
N VAL A 130 13.34 6.09 9.90
CA VAL A 130 11.90 6.14 10.15
C VAL A 130 11.21 5.01 9.40
N LYS A 131 10.48 4.16 10.12
CA LYS A 131 9.74 3.06 9.52
C LYS A 131 8.37 3.53 9.07
N PRO A 132 7.80 2.99 7.98
CA PRO A 132 6.45 3.33 7.56
C PRO A 132 5.40 3.09 8.66
N THR A 133 5.59 2.06 9.51
CA THR A 133 4.71 1.78 10.66
C THR A 133 4.64 2.94 11.64
N ASP A 134 5.75 3.64 11.87
CA ASP A 134 5.85 4.73 12.84
C ASP A 134 5.01 5.95 12.41
N LEU A 135 4.76 6.07 11.11
CA LEU A 135 3.91 7.11 10.51
C LEU A 135 2.45 6.69 10.43
N LEU A 136 2.18 5.41 10.14
CA LEU A 136 0.83 4.91 9.88
C LEU A 136 0.07 4.49 11.16
N ILE A 137 0.79 4.28 12.27
CA ILE A 137 0.25 3.84 13.55
C ILE A 137 0.73 4.76 14.67
N GLU A 138 -0.16 5.04 15.61
CA GLU A 138 0.10 5.76 16.84
C GLU A 138 0.05 4.80 18.04
N SER A 139 1.01 4.90 18.96
CA SER A 139 0.92 4.24 20.26
C SER A 139 -0.02 5.05 21.16
N VAL A 140 -1.09 4.42 21.63
CA VAL A 140 -2.04 5.02 22.59
C VAL A 140 -1.61 4.70 24.02
N SER A 141 -0.97 3.54 24.21
CA SER A 141 -0.33 3.12 25.45
C SER A 141 0.85 2.19 25.14
N GLU A 142 1.48 1.61 26.16
CA GLU A 142 2.53 0.59 25.99
C GLU A 142 2.04 -0.68 25.27
N THR A 143 0.73 -0.98 25.35
CA THR A 143 0.14 -2.22 24.81
C THR A 143 -0.89 -1.98 23.72
N GLN A 144 -1.32 -0.73 23.52
CA GLN A 144 -2.35 -0.39 22.55
C GLN A 144 -1.82 0.56 21.49
N ALA A 145 -2.14 0.20 20.25
CA ALA A 145 -1.81 0.98 19.07
C ALA A 145 -3.08 1.24 18.26
N ARG A 146 -3.14 2.42 17.63
CA ARG A 146 -4.25 2.85 16.78
C ARG A 146 -3.73 3.19 15.39
N VAL A 147 -4.50 2.84 14.38
CA VAL A 147 -4.21 3.23 12.99
C VAL A 147 -4.54 4.70 12.77
N ARG A 148 -3.58 5.48 12.29
CA ARG A 148 -3.77 6.91 11.98
C ARG A 148 -4.70 7.09 10.78
N GLN A 149 -5.51 8.13 10.79
CA GLN A 149 -6.19 8.66 9.61
C GLN A 149 -5.20 9.40 8.72
N ILE A 150 -5.53 9.58 7.43
CA ILE A 150 -4.61 10.20 6.46
C ILE A 150 -4.16 11.62 6.86
N ASN A 151 -5.03 12.38 7.54
CA ASN A 151 -4.68 13.71 8.04
C ASN A 151 -3.65 13.64 9.18
N GLU A 152 -3.80 12.69 10.09
CA GLU A 152 -2.85 12.45 11.18
C GLU A 152 -1.51 11.91 10.64
N VAL A 153 -1.53 11.12 9.54
CA VAL A 153 -0.32 10.72 8.82
C VAL A 153 0.39 11.96 8.23
N LYS A 154 -0.36 12.87 7.60
CA LYS A 154 0.19 14.12 7.06
C LYS A 154 0.82 14.98 8.16
N GLU A 155 0.17 15.10 9.32
CA GLU A 155 0.69 15.82 10.48
C GLU A 155 1.96 15.17 11.04
N SER A 156 1.98 13.84 11.17
CA SER A 156 3.16 13.08 11.61
C SER A 156 4.33 13.26 10.65
N VAL A 157 4.08 13.26 9.34
CA VAL A 157 5.10 13.50 8.31
C VAL A 157 5.68 14.92 8.39
N ALA A 158 4.86 15.91 8.71
CA ALA A 158 5.28 17.31 8.80
C ALA A 158 6.28 17.59 9.95
N GLN A 159 6.47 16.64 10.87
CA GLN A 159 7.48 16.73 11.95
C GLN A 159 8.91 16.50 11.44
N TYR A 160 9.07 15.95 10.23
CA TYR A 160 10.37 15.68 9.63
C TYR A 160 10.72 16.76 8.61
N GLU A 161 11.83 17.45 8.86
CA GLU A 161 12.31 18.52 7.97
C GLU A 161 12.58 18.01 6.55
N GLY A 162 12.08 18.75 5.56
CA GLY A 162 12.26 18.41 4.14
C GLY A 162 11.39 17.27 3.61
N VAL A 163 10.60 16.61 4.47
CA VAL A 163 9.71 15.51 4.05
C VAL A 163 8.41 16.07 3.48
N GLN A 164 8.02 15.57 2.30
CA GLN A 164 6.82 16.03 1.62
C GLN A 164 5.72 14.96 1.63
N PHE A 165 4.50 15.38 1.91
CA PHE A 165 3.29 14.56 1.78
C PHE A 165 2.42 15.09 0.63
N LYS A 166 2.03 14.23 -0.31
CA LYS A 166 1.10 14.58 -1.39
C LYS A 166 0.04 13.51 -1.53
N ALA A 167 -1.22 13.86 -1.27
CA ALA A 167 -2.38 13.04 -1.62
C ALA A 167 -2.83 13.33 -3.04
N PHE A 168 -3.41 12.34 -3.72
CA PHE A 168 -3.83 12.47 -5.11
C PHE A 168 -5.35 12.37 -5.22
N PRO A 169 -6.00 13.27 -5.97
CA PRO A 169 -7.44 13.22 -6.20
C PRO A 169 -7.81 12.15 -7.24
N SER A 170 -6.87 11.71 -8.06
CA SER A 170 -7.07 10.73 -9.12
C SER A 170 -5.94 9.71 -9.19
N ILE A 171 -6.23 8.52 -9.73
CA ILE A 171 -5.21 7.51 -10.03
C ILE A 171 -4.24 7.99 -11.12
N VAL A 172 -4.71 8.80 -12.07
CA VAL A 172 -3.89 9.34 -13.16
C VAL A 172 -2.75 10.17 -12.60
N ASP A 173 -3.03 11.06 -11.64
CA ASP A 173 -2.01 11.90 -11.00
C ASP A 173 -1.03 11.06 -10.17
N TYR A 174 -1.54 10.04 -9.48
CA TYR A 174 -0.72 9.10 -8.70
C TYR A 174 0.26 8.32 -9.59
N HIS A 175 -0.22 7.74 -10.69
CA HIS A 175 0.61 7.02 -11.64
C HIS A 175 1.56 7.93 -12.42
N ALA A 176 1.14 9.15 -12.76
CA ALA A 176 2.03 10.15 -13.32
C ALA A 176 3.22 10.41 -12.39
N GLN A 177 2.97 10.54 -11.08
CA GLN A 177 4.02 10.72 -10.10
C GLN A 177 4.92 9.47 -9.97
N MET A 178 4.34 8.27 -9.93
CA MET A 178 5.12 7.01 -9.91
C MET A 178 6.03 6.90 -11.14
N PHE A 179 5.53 7.29 -12.32
CA PHE A 179 6.30 7.27 -13.56
C PHE A 179 7.43 8.29 -13.54
N GLU A 180 7.15 9.54 -13.11
CA GLU A 180 8.16 10.60 -13.00
C GLU A 180 9.33 10.21 -12.08
N TYR A 181 9.06 9.46 -11.01
CA TYR A 181 10.08 8.94 -10.12
C TYR A 181 10.73 7.62 -10.56
N GLY A 182 10.32 7.05 -11.68
CA GLY A 182 10.87 5.80 -12.22
C GLY A 182 10.46 4.55 -11.42
N VAL A 183 9.29 4.58 -10.77
CA VAL A 183 8.74 3.43 -10.02
C VAL A 183 7.97 2.49 -10.94
N ILE A 184 7.23 3.04 -11.92
CA ILE A 184 6.52 2.24 -12.93
C ILE A 184 7.14 2.43 -14.32
N PRO A 185 7.13 1.40 -15.18
CA PRO A 185 7.83 1.43 -16.46
C PRO A 185 7.09 2.17 -17.57
N LYS A 186 5.79 2.43 -17.40
CA LYS A 186 4.93 3.04 -18.42
C LYS A 186 4.01 4.07 -17.78
N LYS A 187 3.84 5.20 -18.45
CA LYS A 187 2.84 6.21 -18.10
C LYS A 187 1.45 5.65 -18.46
N THR A 188 0.60 5.54 -17.46
CA THR A 188 -0.83 5.25 -17.65
C THR A 188 -1.48 6.54 -18.15
N ALA A 189 -2.19 6.45 -19.28
CA ALA A 189 -2.93 7.55 -19.88
C ALA A 189 -4.30 7.70 -19.24
#